data_AF-A0A843H2J8-F1
#
_entry.id   AF-A0A843H2J8-F1
#
_cell.length_a   1.000
_cell.length_b   1.000
_cell.length_c   1.000
_cell.angle_alpha   90.00
_cell.angle_beta   90.00
_cell.angle_gamma   90.00
#
_symmetry.space_group_name_H-M   'P 1'
#
loop_
_entity.id
_entity.type
_entity.pdbx_description
1 polymer ?
#
loop_
_entity_poly.entity_id
_entity_poly.type
_entity_poly.pdbx_seq_one_letter_code
_entity_poly.pdbx_strand_id
1 'polypeptide(L)'
;MTYNEFKKKYNGKYTDFDGYYGCQCWDLAQRYVTEVLGLPRAILDGCGLVSNMLYPPKREILDKYFDEVPVNQMVEGDVCIWEYGHIAIYDHWDGSNLWYFSQNPNPCQVMIINRGGVHAFRKKAPAPIKHKISYKAHVQNIDWQDWKHDGETAGTTGKALRMEAIKIDYKGEVFAKAHIQNIGWKDYGKITKDTVIGTTGKGLRLECLCLKGNFKYRVHIGGFGWTCWTNADGIATLGSVGQGLKLEAIEMKEL
;
A
#
# COMPACT_ATOMS: atom_id res chain seq x y z
N MET A 1 -9.72 -10.31 9.78
CA MET A 1 -10.99 -10.38 10.52
C MET A 1 -11.65 -9.02 10.41
N THR A 2 -12.95 -8.95 10.14
CA THR A 2 -13.73 -7.70 10.18
C THR A 2 -14.18 -7.38 11.60
N TYR A 3 -14.61 -6.14 11.87
CA TYR A 3 -15.17 -5.80 13.17
C TYR A 3 -16.42 -6.64 13.52
N ASN A 4 -17.31 -6.91 12.56
CA ASN A 4 -18.49 -7.73 12.80
C ASN A 4 -18.14 -9.21 13.11
N GLU A 5 -17.12 -9.77 12.46
CA GLU A 5 -16.60 -11.10 12.81
C GLU A 5 -16.01 -11.12 14.23
N PHE A 6 -15.27 -10.07 14.60
CA PHE A 6 -14.69 -9.90 15.92
C PHE A 6 -15.77 -9.77 17.01
N LYS A 7 -16.75 -8.91 16.80
CA LYS A 7 -17.91 -8.74 17.68
C LYS A 7 -18.63 -10.07 17.86
N LYS A 8 -18.95 -10.80 16.78
CA LYS A 8 -19.58 -12.13 16.86
C LYS A 8 -18.74 -13.14 17.65
N LYS A 9 -17.41 -13.09 17.49
CA LYS A 9 -16.48 -14.01 18.18
C LYS A 9 -16.48 -13.81 19.70
N TYR A 10 -16.51 -12.56 20.15
CA TYR A 10 -16.34 -12.20 21.57
C TYR A 10 -17.64 -11.86 22.31
N ASN A 11 -18.72 -11.51 21.61
CA ASN A 11 -19.98 -11.12 22.24
C ASN A 11 -20.49 -12.18 23.23
N GLY A 12 -20.86 -11.74 24.43
CA GLY A 12 -21.28 -12.59 25.54
C GLY A 12 -20.16 -13.35 26.25
N LYS A 13 -18.89 -13.12 25.91
CA LYS A 13 -17.74 -13.79 26.53
C LYS A 13 -16.88 -12.82 27.33
N TYR A 14 -16.18 -13.34 28.31
CA TYR A 14 -15.08 -12.64 28.95
C TYR A 14 -13.79 -12.90 28.16
N THR A 15 -12.98 -11.85 27.97
CA THR A 15 -11.65 -12.02 27.42
C THR A 15 -10.58 -11.44 28.34
N ASP A 16 -9.53 -12.22 28.55
CA ASP A 16 -8.30 -11.81 29.21
C ASP A 16 -7.17 -11.99 28.18
N PHE A 17 -6.45 -10.90 27.87
CA PHE A 17 -5.43 -10.90 26.82
C PHE A 17 -4.03 -11.07 27.42
N ASP A 18 -3.76 -10.46 28.58
CA ASP A 18 -2.43 -10.44 29.19
C ASP A 18 -2.30 -11.31 30.46
N GLY A 19 -3.40 -11.77 31.03
CA GLY A 19 -3.45 -12.57 32.26
C GLY A 19 -3.41 -11.74 33.54
N TYR A 20 -3.52 -10.42 33.48
CA TYR A 20 -3.41 -9.50 34.62
C TYR A 20 -4.70 -8.73 34.85
N TYR A 21 -5.10 -8.62 36.13
CA TYR A 21 -6.34 -7.93 36.54
C TYR A 21 -7.64 -8.51 35.94
N GLY A 22 -7.60 -9.69 35.33
CA GLY A 22 -8.76 -10.35 34.74
C GLY A 22 -9.24 -9.64 33.48
N CYS A 23 -10.55 -9.70 33.19
CA CYS A 23 -11.09 -9.21 31.93
C CYS A 23 -11.41 -7.70 31.98
N GLN A 24 -10.44 -6.88 31.58
CA GLN A 24 -10.53 -5.41 31.58
C GLN A 24 -10.94 -4.87 30.21
N CYS A 25 -11.49 -3.66 30.15
CA CYS A 25 -11.80 -2.99 28.88
C CYS A 25 -10.60 -2.95 27.91
N TRP A 26 -9.38 -2.84 28.46
CA TRP A 26 -8.12 -2.90 27.73
C TRP A 26 -7.91 -4.23 26.98
N ASP A 27 -8.25 -5.39 27.55
CA ASP A 27 -8.01 -6.70 26.90
C ASP A 27 -8.81 -6.86 25.61
N LEU A 28 -10.07 -6.44 25.62
CA LEU A 28 -10.91 -6.48 24.43
C LEU A 28 -10.37 -5.52 23.36
N ALA A 29 -9.99 -4.30 23.76
CA ALA A 29 -9.39 -3.33 22.86
C ALA A 29 -8.06 -3.83 22.28
N GLN A 30 -7.21 -4.46 23.10
CA GLN A 30 -5.93 -5.02 22.68
C GLN A 30 -6.11 -6.16 21.66
N ARG A 31 -7.12 -7.00 21.85
CA ARG A 31 -7.52 -8.01 20.85
C ARG A 31 -8.02 -7.38 19.57
N TYR A 32 -8.82 -6.33 19.65
CA TYR A 32 -9.32 -5.64 18.46
C TYR A 32 -8.17 -5.02 17.64
N VAL A 33 -7.25 -4.32 18.32
CA VAL A 33 -6.06 -3.71 17.71
C VAL A 33 -5.17 -4.75 17.02
N THR A 34 -5.05 -5.95 17.58
CA THR A 34 -4.20 -7.00 17.01
C THR A 34 -4.92 -7.85 15.95
N GLU A 35 -6.10 -8.37 16.24
CA GLU A 35 -6.82 -9.33 15.38
C GLU A 35 -7.56 -8.67 14.20
N VAL A 36 -8.05 -7.43 14.38
CA VAL A 36 -8.82 -6.71 13.35
C VAL A 36 -7.96 -5.66 12.68
N LEU A 37 -7.33 -4.79 13.47
CA LEU A 37 -6.51 -3.72 12.91
C LEU A 37 -5.14 -4.20 12.43
N GLY A 38 -4.68 -5.39 12.83
CA GLY A 38 -3.39 -5.95 12.42
C GLY A 38 -2.21 -5.11 12.89
N LEU A 39 -2.37 -4.39 14.02
CA LEU A 39 -1.35 -3.52 14.57
C LEU A 39 -0.58 -4.20 15.69
N PRO A 40 0.68 -3.78 15.97
CA PRO A 40 1.49 -4.36 17.04
C PRO A 40 0.85 -4.20 18.42
N ARG A 41 0.99 -5.23 19.27
CA ARG A 41 0.55 -5.20 20.68
C ARG A 41 1.11 -3.99 21.45
N ALA A 42 2.37 -3.64 21.17
CA ALA A 42 3.11 -2.57 21.83
C ALA A 42 2.44 -1.18 21.79
N ILE A 43 1.43 -0.97 20.94
CA ILE A 43 0.69 0.30 20.87
C ILE A 43 -0.04 0.59 22.18
N LEU A 44 -0.74 -0.38 22.77
CA LEU A 44 -1.50 -0.17 24.01
C LEU A 44 -0.78 -0.70 25.26
N ASP A 45 0.36 -1.38 25.11
CA ASP A 45 1.10 -1.95 26.24
C ASP A 45 1.69 -0.86 27.17
N GLY A 46 1.80 -1.21 28.46
CA GLY A 46 2.50 -0.41 29.45
C GLY A 46 1.90 0.98 29.66
N CYS A 47 0.60 1.16 29.39
CA CYS A 47 -0.12 2.40 29.68
C CYS A 47 -0.43 2.55 31.18
N GLY A 48 -0.48 1.44 31.93
CA GLY A 48 -1.06 1.44 33.27
C GLY A 48 -2.57 1.67 33.15
N LEU A 49 -3.02 2.91 33.35
CA LEU A 49 -4.38 3.33 33.00
C LEU A 49 -4.49 3.64 31.51
N VAL A 50 -5.56 3.18 30.86
CA VAL A 50 -5.72 3.40 29.41
C VAL A 50 -5.88 4.87 29.03
N SER A 51 -6.34 5.73 29.95
CA SER A 51 -6.39 7.18 29.73
C SER A 51 -4.99 7.80 29.55
N ASN A 52 -3.92 7.16 30.04
CA ASN A 52 -2.55 7.62 29.79
C ASN A 52 -2.19 7.58 28.29
N MET A 53 -2.91 6.83 27.46
CA MET A 53 -2.77 6.85 26.01
C MET A 53 -3.07 8.22 25.39
N LEU A 54 -3.83 9.06 26.09
CA LEU A 54 -4.20 10.41 25.64
C LEU A 54 -3.06 11.43 25.82
N TYR A 55 -2.02 11.09 26.59
CA TYR A 55 -0.95 12.00 26.97
C TYR A 55 0.45 11.48 26.57
N PRO A 56 1.43 12.38 26.33
CA PRO A 56 2.82 11.96 26.08
C PRO A 56 3.40 11.15 27.25
N PRO A 57 4.29 10.17 26.99
CA PRO A 57 4.81 9.79 25.67
C PRO A 57 3.92 8.77 24.93
N LYS A 58 2.88 8.22 25.56
CA LYS A 58 2.04 7.18 24.95
C LYS A 58 1.22 7.71 23.78
N ARG A 59 0.78 8.96 23.87
CA ARG A 59 0.10 9.66 22.78
C ARG A 59 0.91 9.67 21.48
N GLU A 60 2.23 9.85 21.56
CA GLU A 60 3.10 9.86 20.38
C GLU A 60 3.16 8.50 19.68
N ILE A 61 3.00 7.40 20.43
CA ILE A 61 2.89 6.06 19.85
C ILE A 61 1.53 5.91 19.17
N LEU A 62 0.45 6.33 19.82
CA LEU A 62 -0.91 6.26 19.28
C LEU A 62 -1.02 7.05 17.96
N ASP A 63 -0.50 8.28 17.93
CA ASP A 63 -0.54 9.18 16.77
C ASP A 63 0.25 8.64 15.56
N LYS A 64 1.15 7.66 15.72
CA LYS A 64 1.80 7.01 14.58
C LYS A 64 0.83 6.13 13.78
N TYR A 65 -0.19 5.59 14.42
CA TYR A 65 -1.07 4.56 13.85
C TYR A 65 -2.52 5.00 13.72
N PHE A 66 -2.92 6.04 14.44
CA PHE A 66 -4.29 6.52 14.45
C PHE A 66 -4.37 8.01 14.13
N ASP A 67 -5.48 8.40 13.51
CA ASP A 67 -5.95 9.79 13.43
C ASP A 67 -7.01 9.98 14.51
N GLU A 68 -6.92 11.06 15.28
CA GLU A 68 -8.01 11.46 16.17
C GLU A 68 -9.16 12.03 15.31
N VAL A 69 -10.37 11.54 15.57
CA VAL A 69 -11.57 11.92 14.81
C VAL A 69 -12.59 12.60 15.72
N PRO A 70 -13.31 13.63 15.24
CA PRO A 70 -14.43 14.21 15.98
C PRO A 70 -15.48 13.16 16.31
N VAL A 71 -16.05 13.22 17.52
CA VAL A 71 -17.04 12.24 18.02
C VAL A 71 -18.25 12.12 17.07
N ASN A 72 -18.70 13.23 16.48
CA ASN A 72 -19.80 13.26 15.52
C ASN A 72 -19.43 12.75 14.10
N GLN A 73 -18.18 12.33 13.90
CA GLN A 73 -17.66 11.77 12.65
C GLN A 73 -17.13 10.34 12.83
N MET A 74 -17.39 9.71 13.98
CA MET A 74 -17.01 8.32 14.23
C MET A 74 -17.70 7.37 13.26
N VAL A 75 -17.01 6.29 12.91
CA VAL A 75 -17.54 5.17 12.13
C VAL A 75 -17.28 3.86 12.86
N GLU A 76 -18.13 2.87 12.60
CA GLU A 76 -18.03 1.53 13.17
C GLU A 76 -16.58 1.02 13.15
N GLY A 77 -16.05 0.67 14.32
CA GLY A 77 -14.69 0.20 14.48
C GLY A 77 -13.66 1.24 14.93
N ASP A 78 -14.01 2.51 15.08
CA ASP A 78 -13.13 3.50 15.72
C ASP A 78 -12.87 3.15 17.19
N VAL A 79 -11.65 3.37 17.66
CA VAL A 79 -11.24 3.09 19.04
C VAL A 79 -11.50 4.32 19.90
N CYS A 80 -12.29 4.16 20.96
CA CYS A 80 -12.69 5.25 21.84
C CYS A 80 -12.01 5.11 23.19
N ILE A 81 -11.33 6.16 23.66
CA ILE A 81 -10.65 6.21 24.96
C ILE A 81 -11.26 7.35 25.77
N TRP A 82 -11.65 7.04 27.01
CA TRP A 82 -12.16 8.03 27.96
C TRP A 82 -11.08 8.46 28.95
N GLU A 83 -11.08 9.75 29.29
CA GLU A 83 -10.17 10.37 30.27
C GLU A 83 -10.24 9.69 31.65
N TYR A 84 -11.40 9.17 32.05
CA TYR A 84 -11.55 8.48 33.34
C TYR A 84 -10.91 7.08 33.39
N GLY A 85 -10.36 6.59 32.27
CA GLY A 85 -9.68 5.30 32.20
C GLY A 85 -10.58 4.17 31.69
N HIS A 86 -11.18 4.36 30.51
CA HIS A 86 -11.90 3.29 29.80
C HIS A 86 -11.57 3.30 28.31
N ILE A 87 -11.66 2.15 27.66
CA ILE A 87 -11.47 2.01 26.22
C ILE A 87 -12.53 1.07 25.65
N ALA A 88 -13.06 1.41 24.48
CA ALA A 88 -14.05 0.59 23.78
C ALA A 88 -13.93 0.78 22.27
N ILE A 89 -14.67 -0.02 21.51
CA ILE A 89 -14.79 0.13 20.06
C ILE A 89 -16.16 0.74 19.76
N TYR A 90 -16.21 1.83 19.00
CA TYR A 90 -17.49 2.41 18.57
C TYR A 90 -18.24 1.45 17.64
N ASP A 91 -19.51 1.22 17.94
CA ASP A 91 -20.37 0.29 17.21
C ASP A 91 -21.30 1.07 16.27
N HIS A 92 -22.19 1.90 16.81
CA HIS A 92 -23.14 2.68 16.01
C HIS A 92 -23.77 3.83 16.81
N TRP A 93 -24.50 4.70 16.11
CA TRP A 93 -25.42 5.67 16.67
C TRP A 93 -26.86 5.28 16.30
N ASP A 94 -27.76 5.22 17.27
CA ASP A 94 -29.15 4.79 17.07
C ASP A 94 -30.14 5.94 16.81
N GLY A 95 -29.63 7.18 16.68
CA GLY A 95 -30.44 8.40 16.63
C GLY A 95 -30.50 9.17 17.96
N SER A 96 -30.07 8.57 19.06
CA SER A 96 -30.08 9.16 20.41
C SER A 96 -28.82 8.88 21.21
N ASN A 97 -28.27 7.67 21.12
CA ASN A 97 -27.15 7.18 21.92
C ASN A 97 -26.02 6.67 21.03
N LEU A 98 -24.80 6.86 21.52
CA LEU A 98 -23.60 6.21 20.99
C LEU A 98 -23.43 4.85 21.68
N TRP A 99 -23.31 3.81 20.87
CA TRP A 99 -23.13 2.44 21.32
C TRP A 99 -21.70 1.99 21.06
N TYR A 100 -21.17 1.21 22.01
CA TYR A 100 -19.79 0.74 21.98
C TYR A 100 -19.74 -0.75 22.30
N PHE A 101 -18.86 -1.48 21.62
CA PHE A 101 -18.50 -2.83 22.02
C PHE A 101 -17.37 -2.75 23.05
N SER A 102 -17.68 -3.15 24.28
CA SER A 102 -16.78 -3.04 25.43
C SER A 102 -16.93 -4.24 26.36
N GLN A 103 -16.03 -4.33 27.34
CA GLN A 103 -16.13 -5.24 28.48
C GLN A 103 -15.72 -4.53 29.77
N ASN A 104 -15.95 -5.21 30.91
CA ASN A 104 -15.75 -4.75 32.29
C ASN A 104 -16.82 -3.72 32.76
N PRO A 105 -17.69 -4.06 33.74
CA PRO A 105 -17.73 -5.31 34.54
C PRO A 105 -18.41 -6.49 33.84
N ASN A 106 -19.13 -6.21 32.77
CA ASN A 106 -19.89 -7.19 32.00
C ASN A 106 -18.98 -7.94 31.00
N PRO A 107 -19.41 -9.12 30.52
CA PRO A 107 -18.77 -9.75 29.36
C PRO A 107 -18.80 -8.80 28.16
N CYS A 108 -17.99 -9.09 27.13
CA CYS A 108 -17.96 -8.30 25.91
C CYS A 108 -19.37 -8.16 25.34
N GLN A 109 -19.86 -6.94 25.19
CA GLN A 109 -21.18 -6.67 24.67
C GLN A 109 -21.26 -5.27 24.10
N VAL A 110 -22.27 -5.04 23.27
CA VAL A 110 -22.63 -3.71 22.79
C VAL A 110 -23.42 -3.01 23.89
N MET A 111 -22.96 -1.84 24.33
CA MET A 111 -23.55 -1.10 25.43
C MET A 111 -23.38 0.41 25.26
N ILE A 112 -24.25 1.16 25.90
CA ILE A 112 -24.14 2.62 26.02
C ILE A 112 -23.12 2.94 27.11
N ILE A 113 -22.22 3.88 26.83
CA ILE A 113 -21.30 4.46 27.81
C ILE A 113 -21.62 5.95 27.92
N ASN A 114 -22.49 6.30 28.88
CA ASN A 114 -22.97 7.68 29.06
C ASN A 114 -22.00 8.50 29.92
N ARG A 115 -20.80 8.75 29.39
CA ARG A 115 -19.77 9.59 30.02
C ARG A 115 -19.09 10.48 28.99
N GLY A 116 -18.89 11.75 29.35
CA GLY A 116 -18.10 12.71 28.56
C GLY A 116 -16.59 12.41 28.59
N GLY A 117 -15.82 13.21 27.85
CA GLY A 117 -14.36 13.06 27.77
C GLY A 117 -13.90 11.88 26.90
N VAL A 118 -14.64 11.56 25.84
CA VAL A 118 -14.27 10.51 24.88
C VAL A 118 -13.44 11.10 23.75
N HIS A 119 -12.30 10.45 23.48
CA HIS A 119 -11.46 10.69 22.32
C HIS A 119 -11.57 9.49 21.38
N ALA A 120 -11.86 9.75 20.11
CA ALA A 120 -12.05 8.70 19.12
C ALA A 120 -10.86 8.65 18.17
N PHE A 121 -10.40 7.44 17.87
CA PHE A 121 -9.20 7.17 17.11
C PHE A 121 -9.52 6.22 15.96
N ARG A 122 -9.32 6.71 14.74
CA ARG A 122 -9.45 5.91 13.53
C ARG A 122 -8.09 5.39 13.11
N LYS A 123 -7.99 4.09 12.80
CA LYS A 123 -6.75 3.54 12.24
C LYS A 123 -6.39 4.33 10.98
N LYS A 124 -5.18 4.85 10.91
CA LYS A 124 -4.63 5.47 9.71
C LYS A 124 -4.74 4.48 8.56
N ALA A 125 -5.26 4.97 7.43
CA ALA A 125 -5.12 4.24 6.18
C ALA A 125 -3.62 3.97 5.97
N PRO A 126 -3.22 2.79 5.46
CA PRO A 126 -1.85 2.59 5.05
C PRO A 126 -1.47 3.76 4.13
N ALA A 127 -0.36 4.43 4.43
CA ALA A 127 0.13 5.50 3.57
C ALA A 127 0.19 4.94 2.14
N PRO A 128 -0.30 5.67 1.12
CA PRO A 128 -0.27 5.18 -0.25
C PRO A 128 1.16 4.75 -0.56
N ILE A 129 1.34 3.52 -1.03
CA ILE A 129 2.66 3.00 -1.39
C ILE A 129 3.17 3.93 -2.50
N LYS A 130 4.04 4.84 -2.11
CA LYS A 130 4.66 5.80 -3.02
C LYS A 130 5.76 5.06 -3.74
N HIS A 131 5.41 4.22 -4.71
CA HIS A 131 6.39 3.64 -5.64
C HIS A 131 7.26 4.79 -6.18
N LYS A 132 8.58 4.67 -6.08
CA LYS A 132 9.45 5.65 -6.73
C LYS A 132 9.49 5.39 -8.23
N ILE A 133 9.20 4.17 -8.68
CA ILE A 133 9.14 3.81 -10.10
C ILE A 133 7.79 3.20 -10.48
N SER A 134 7.18 3.76 -11.51
CA SER A 134 6.03 3.21 -12.22
C SER A 134 6.27 3.27 -13.71
N TYR A 135 5.79 2.27 -14.45
CA TYR A 135 6.01 2.20 -15.90
C TYR A 135 4.86 1.46 -16.56
N LYS A 136 4.63 1.72 -17.84
CA LYS A 136 3.64 1.00 -18.64
C LYS A 136 4.11 0.82 -20.06
N ALA A 137 3.64 -0.26 -20.68
CA ALA A 137 3.95 -0.62 -22.05
C ALA A 137 2.76 -0.32 -22.98
N HIS A 138 3.07 0.13 -24.19
CA HIS A 138 2.16 0.06 -25.33
C HIS A 138 2.48 -1.21 -26.11
N VAL A 139 1.54 -2.14 -26.18
CA VAL A 139 1.74 -3.46 -26.80
C VAL A 139 0.87 -3.57 -28.05
N GLN A 140 1.42 -4.20 -29.08
CA GLN A 140 0.70 -4.51 -30.30
C GLN A 140 -0.66 -5.17 -30.00
N ASN A 141 -1.73 -4.62 -30.60
CA ASN A 141 -3.12 -5.10 -30.48
C ASN A 141 -3.71 -5.04 -29.05
N ILE A 142 -3.03 -4.43 -28.09
CA ILE A 142 -3.51 -4.26 -26.70
C ILE A 142 -3.55 -2.77 -26.30
N ASP A 143 -2.77 -1.92 -26.97
CA ASP A 143 -2.55 -0.50 -26.64
C ASP A 143 -1.79 -0.32 -25.31
N TRP A 144 -1.97 0.84 -24.66
CA TRP A 144 -1.38 1.14 -23.37
C TRP A 144 -2.02 0.29 -22.27
N GLN A 145 -1.21 -0.52 -21.60
CA GLN A 145 -1.62 -1.24 -20.40
C GLN A 145 -1.63 -0.30 -19.17
N ASP A 146 -2.21 -0.79 -18.07
CA ASP A 146 -2.14 -0.13 -16.76
C ASP A 146 -0.70 0.07 -16.29
N TRP A 147 -0.51 1.06 -15.41
CA TRP A 147 0.77 1.28 -14.74
C TRP A 147 1.16 0.05 -13.91
N LYS A 148 2.44 -0.29 -14.00
CA LYS A 148 3.11 -1.34 -13.25
C LYS A 148 4.16 -0.74 -12.36
N HIS A 149 4.43 -1.42 -11.26
CA HIS A 149 5.27 -0.92 -10.19
C HIS A 149 6.30 -1.96 -9.78
N ASP A 150 7.49 -1.51 -9.40
CA ASP A 150 8.50 -2.26 -8.64
C ASP A 150 8.56 -3.79 -8.88
N GLY A 151 9.08 -4.20 -10.03
CA GLY A 151 9.24 -5.60 -10.43
C GLY A 151 8.06 -6.23 -11.15
N GLU A 152 6.89 -5.58 -11.21
CA GLU A 152 5.75 -6.07 -11.98
C GLU A 152 5.97 -6.04 -13.50
N THR A 153 5.55 -7.08 -14.20
CA THR A 153 5.71 -7.16 -15.65
C THR A 153 4.80 -6.16 -16.39
N ALA A 154 5.40 -5.24 -17.15
CA ALA A 154 4.71 -4.47 -18.18
C ALA A 154 4.99 -5.07 -19.57
N GLY A 155 3.96 -5.33 -20.36
CA GLY A 155 4.05 -6.03 -21.63
C GLY A 155 3.39 -7.41 -21.61
N THR A 156 3.90 -8.31 -22.44
CA THR A 156 3.53 -9.73 -22.47
C THR A 156 4.76 -10.61 -22.57
N THR A 157 4.72 -11.83 -22.06
CA THR A 157 5.82 -12.79 -22.20
C THR A 157 5.34 -13.99 -23.01
N GLY A 158 6.10 -14.38 -24.04
CA GLY A 158 5.84 -15.60 -24.82
C GLY A 158 4.60 -15.55 -25.72
N LYS A 159 3.93 -14.39 -25.83
CA LYS A 159 2.74 -14.21 -26.68
C LYS A 159 3.04 -13.76 -28.11
N ALA A 160 4.32 -13.61 -28.46
CA ALA A 160 4.76 -13.09 -29.74
C ALA A 160 4.26 -11.65 -30.06
N LEU A 161 3.73 -10.91 -29.07
CA LEU A 161 3.31 -9.51 -29.22
C LEU A 161 4.47 -8.58 -28.86
N ARG A 162 4.75 -7.63 -29.74
CA ARG A 162 5.83 -6.64 -29.54
C ARG A 162 5.38 -5.50 -28.62
N MET A 163 6.29 -5.01 -27.80
CA MET A 163 6.23 -3.66 -27.26
C MET A 163 6.57 -2.66 -28.38
N GLU A 164 5.77 -1.60 -28.48
CA GLU A 164 5.98 -0.51 -29.43
C GLU A 164 6.45 0.77 -28.74
N ALA A 165 6.02 0.97 -27.48
CA ALA A 165 6.46 2.09 -26.65
C ALA A 165 6.43 1.77 -25.14
N ILE A 166 7.10 2.62 -24.37
CA ILE A 166 7.07 2.64 -22.89
C ILE A 166 6.93 4.08 -22.38
N LYS A 167 6.23 4.23 -21.24
CA LYS A 167 6.24 5.43 -20.39
C LYS A 167 6.78 5.06 -19.01
N ILE A 168 7.53 5.97 -18.41
CA ILE A 168 8.16 5.78 -17.08
C ILE A 168 7.86 7.01 -16.23
N ASP A 169 7.25 6.79 -15.07
CA ASP A 169 7.06 7.80 -14.03
C ASP A 169 7.99 7.45 -12.86
N TYR A 170 8.97 8.32 -12.60
CA TYR A 170 10.00 8.07 -11.60
C TYR A 170 10.21 9.29 -10.71
N LYS A 171 10.32 9.07 -9.40
CA LYS A 171 10.62 10.09 -8.39
C LYS A 171 12.12 10.38 -8.29
N GLY A 172 12.68 10.78 -9.43
CA GLY A 172 14.08 11.11 -9.63
C GLY A 172 14.30 11.47 -11.10
N GLU A 173 15.56 11.47 -11.54
CA GLU A 173 15.88 11.69 -12.95
C GLU A 173 15.96 10.38 -13.71
N VAL A 174 15.36 10.35 -14.90
CA VAL A 174 15.49 9.25 -15.85
C VAL A 174 15.89 9.80 -17.21
N PHE A 175 16.88 9.16 -17.83
CA PHE A 175 17.23 9.41 -19.22
C PHE A 175 17.01 8.13 -20.03
N ALA A 176 16.61 8.28 -21.29
CA ALA A 176 16.29 7.15 -22.13
C ALA A 176 16.83 7.29 -23.55
N LYS A 177 17.35 6.19 -24.08
CA LYS A 177 17.56 5.97 -25.51
C LYS A 177 16.88 4.68 -25.90
N ALA A 178 16.34 4.63 -27.12
CA ALA A 178 15.69 3.45 -27.63
C ALA A 178 16.12 3.17 -29.06
N HIS A 179 16.32 1.89 -29.37
CA HIS A 179 16.41 1.42 -30.74
C HIS A 179 15.03 0.98 -31.21
N ILE A 180 14.54 1.60 -32.28
CA ILE A 180 13.22 1.34 -32.85
C ILE A 180 13.40 0.75 -34.26
N GLN A 181 12.63 -0.29 -34.55
CA GLN A 181 12.64 -0.93 -35.88
C GLN A 181 12.52 0.11 -37.00
N ASN A 182 13.38 0.01 -38.02
CA ASN A 182 13.42 0.86 -39.22
C ASN A 182 13.65 2.36 -38.97
N ILE A 183 13.92 2.77 -37.73
CA ILE A 183 14.28 4.16 -37.37
C ILE A 183 15.72 4.21 -36.84
N GLY A 184 16.12 3.18 -36.08
CA GLY A 184 17.42 3.14 -35.42
C GLY A 184 17.38 3.72 -34.01
N TRP A 185 18.54 4.16 -33.53
CA TRP A 185 18.69 4.77 -32.21
C TRP A 185 18.08 6.17 -32.17
N LYS A 186 17.25 6.40 -31.16
CA LYS A 186 16.72 7.72 -30.80
C LYS A 186 17.08 8.03 -29.34
N ASP A 187 17.68 9.21 -29.14
CA ASP A 187 17.97 9.75 -27.82
C ASP A 187 16.81 10.66 -27.37
N TYR A 188 16.25 10.39 -26.19
CA TYR A 188 15.17 11.19 -25.60
C TYR A 188 15.68 12.16 -24.53
N GLY A 189 16.97 12.10 -24.16
CA GLY A 189 17.50 12.88 -23.05
C GLY A 189 16.78 12.57 -21.75
N LYS A 190 16.56 13.61 -20.92
CA LYS A 190 15.78 13.52 -19.68
C LYS A 190 14.30 13.40 -20.01
N ILE A 191 13.63 12.38 -19.48
CA ILE A 191 12.22 12.09 -19.75
C ILE A 191 11.32 12.52 -18.59
N THR A 192 10.04 12.69 -18.89
CA THR A 192 8.96 12.85 -17.91
C THR A 192 7.98 11.68 -18.03
N LYS A 193 7.03 11.56 -17.09
CA LYS A 193 5.96 10.55 -17.13
C LYS A 193 5.15 10.55 -18.43
N ASP A 194 5.14 11.67 -19.15
CA ASP A 194 4.38 11.85 -20.38
C ASP A 194 5.18 11.53 -21.65
N THR A 195 6.51 11.40 -21.54
CA THR A 195 7.39 11.06 -22.66
C THR A 195 7.11 9.65 -23.18
N VAL A 196 6.71 9.55 -24.45
CA VAL A 196 6.56 8.27 -25.16
C VAL A 196 7.91 7.83 -25.73
N ILE A 197 8.51 6.81 -25.14
CA ILE A 197 9.76 6.20 -25.62
C ILE A 197 9.39 5.05 -26.55
N GLY A 198 9.72 5.16 -27.84
CA GLY A 198 9.22 4.29 -28.91
C GLY A 198 8.21 4.99 -29.84
N THR A 199 7.26 4.21 -30.37
CA THR A 199 6.18 4.71 -31.24
C THR A 199 4.83 4.09 -30.87
N THR A 200 3.74 4.81 -31.11
CA THR A 200 2.37 4.31 -30.97
C THR A 200 1.68 4.37 -32.34
N GLY A 201 0.92 3.34 -32.71
CA GLY A 201 0.12 3.31 -33.94
C GLY A 201 0.90 3.20 -35.26
N LYS A 202 2.24 3.10 -35.21
CA LYS A 202 3.09 2.94 -36.41
C LYS A 202 3.44 1.50 -36.74
N GLY A 203 3.10 0.56 -35.87
CA GLY A 203 3.42 -0.85 -36.06
C GLY A 203 4.91 -1.20 -35.84
N LEU A 204 5.73 -0.29 -35.33
CA LEU A 204 7.17 -0.48 -35.14
C LEU A 204 7.48 -0.98 -33.73
N ARG A 205 8.26 -2.06 -33.62
CA ARG A 205 8.71 -2.59 -32.31
C ARG A 205 9.82 -1.75 -31.69
N LEU A 206 9.84 -1.72 -30.37
CA LEU A 206 11.06 -1.50 -29.59
C LEU A 206 11.95 -2.74 -29.70
N GLU A 207 13.22 -2.52 -30.02
CA GLU A 207 14.22 -3.58 -30.13
C GLU A 207 15.25 -3.51 -29.01
N CYS A 208 15.52 -2.32 -28.48
CA CYS A 208 16.49 -2.14 -27.42
C CYS A 208 16.20 -0.87 -26.60
N LEU A 209 16.51 -0.90 -25.31
CA LEU A 209 16.44 0.24 -24.39
C LEU A 209 17.80 0.46 -23.73
N CYS A 210 18.15 1.72 -23.54
CA CYS A 210 19.25 2.16 -22.68
C CYS A 210 18.71 3.22 -21.74
N LEU A 211 18.70 2.93 -20.45
CA LEU A 211 18.11 3.78 -19.43
C LEU A 211 19.16 4.21 -18.41
N LYS A 212 19.03 5.46 -17.94
CA LYS A 212 19.84 6.01 -16.84
C LYS A 212 18.92 6.45 -15.70
N GLY A 213 19.19 6.01 -14.48
CA GLY A 213 18.48 6.41 -13.26
C GLY A 213 18.86 5.52 -12.07
N ASN A 214 18.34 5.82 -10.88
CA ASN A 214 18.68 5.08 -9.66
C ASN A 214 17.77 3.86 -9.43
N PHE A 215 17.78 2.93 -10.38
CA PHE A 215 16.95 1.71 -10.39
C PHE A 215 17.59 0.60 -11.24
N LYS A 216 17.04 -0.62 -11.15
CA LYS A 216 17.38 -1.76 -12.02
C LYS A 216 16.24 -2.04 -12.99
N TYR A 217 16.58 -2.57 -14.16
CA TYR A 217 15.61 -3.03 -15.14
C TYR A 217 16.08 -4.29 -15.86
N ARG A 218 15.12 -5.01 -16.43
CA ARG A 218 15.35 -6.13 -17.35
C ARG A 218 14.26 -6.16 -18.41
N VAL A 219 14.55 -6.74 -19.57
CA VAL A 219 13.60 -6.87 -20.67
C VAL A 219 13.41 -8.32 -21.06
N HIS A 220 12.23 -8.65 -21.56
CA HIS A 220 11.94 -9.94 -22.17
C HIS A 220 12.08 -9.83 -23.68
N ILE A 221 12.99 -10.61 -24.24
CA ILE A 221 13.24 -10.67 -25.68
C ILE A 221 12.49 -11.89 -26.24
N GLY A 222 11.61 -11.66 -27.21
CA GLY A 222 10.82 -12.74 -27.82
C GLY A 222 11.73 -13.84 -28.40
N GLY A 223 11.49 -15.08 -27.98
CA GLY A 223 12.29 -16.25 -28.38
C GLY A 223 13.56 -16.52 -27.55
N PHE A 224 13.93 -15.63 -26.62
CA PHE A 224 15.14 -15.77 -25.78
C PHE A 224 14.83 -15.76 -24.28
N GLY A 225 13.83 -14.98 -23.86
CA GLY A 225 13.45 -14.85 -22.46
C GLY A 225 13.94 -13.56 -21.81
N TRP A 226 14.00 -13.56 -20.48
CA TRP A 226 14.40 -12.42 -19.68
C TRP A 226 15.92 -12.21 -19.68
N THR A 227 16.35 -10.96 -19.86
CA THR A 227 17.72 -10.58 -19.51
C THR A 227 17.94 -10.62 -18.00
N CYS A 228 19.21 -10.63 -17.58
CA CYS A 228 19.55 -10.35 -16.19
C CYS A 228 19.06 -8.96 -15.77
N TRP A 229 18.85 -8.78 -14.47
CA TRP A 229 18.65 -7.47 -13.88
C TRP A 229 19.92 -6.63 -14.03
N THR A 230 19.78 -5.45 -14.61
CA THR A 230 20.90 -4.55 -14.91
C THR A 230 20.60 -3.17 -14.35
N ASN A 231 21.62 -2.49 -13.84
CA ASN A 231 21.47 -1.10 -13.38
C ASN A 231 21.15 -0.19 -14.56
N ALA A 232 20.28 0.79 -14.35
CA ALA A 232 20.05 1.87 -15.31
C ALA A 232 21.22 2.88 -15.25
N ASP A 233 22.37 2.49 -15.79
CA ASP A 233 23.61 3.29 -15.76
C ASP A 233 23.76 4.27 -16.95
N GLY A 234 22.87 4.18 -17.94
CA GLY A 234 22.94 4.95 -19.18
C GLY A 234 23.98 4.45 -20.18
N ILE A 235 24.55 3.26 -19.96
CA ILE A 235 25.55 2.62 -20.82
C ILE A 235 25.02 1.26 -21.29
N ALA A 236 24.46 0.45 -20.38
CA ALA A 236 23.92 -0.85 -20.70
C ALA A 236 22.72 -0.72 -21.65
N THR A 237 22.74 -1.55 -22.69
CA THR A 237 21.68 -1.66 -23.69
C THR A 237 21.03 -3.03 -23.54
N LEU A 238 19.72 -3.06 -23.24
CA LEU A 238 18.98 -4.31 -23.08
C LEU A 238 18.03 -4.50 -24.25
N GLY A 239 18.26 -5.57 -25.01
CA GLY A 239 17.51 -5.90 -26.22
C GLY A 239 18.42 -6.53 -27.28
N SER A 240 18.05 -6.34 -28.53
CA SER A 240 18.56 -7.12 -29.67
C SER A 240 18.67 -6.26 -30.93
N VAL A 241 19.57 -5.27 -30.89
CA VAL A 241 19.82 -4.37 -32.03
C VAL A 241 20.25 -5.17 -33.26
N GLY A 242 19.59 -4.96 -34.40
CA GLY A 242 19.97 -5.55 -35.68
C GLY A 242 19.68 -7.05 -35.84
N GLN A 243 19.17 -7.72 -34.80
CA GLN A 243 18.86 -9.16 -34.85
C GLN A 243 17.40 -9.43 -35.26
N GLY A 244 16.61 -8.39 -35.51
CA GLY A 244 15.21 -8.50 -35.91
C GLY A 244 14.25 -8.96 -34.80
N LEU A 245 14.74 -9.08 -33.56
CA LEU A 245 13.97 -9.55 -32.41
C LEU A 245 13.26 -8.37 -31.71
N LYS A 246 12.17 -8.69 -31.02
CA LYS A 246 11.28 -7.72 -30.36
C LYS A 246 11.39 -7.81 -28.85
N LEU A 247 11.32 -6.65 -28.20
CA LEU A 247 10.97 -6.61 -26.78
C LEU A 247 9.48 -6.97 -26.65
N GLU A 248 9.15 -7.89 -25.74
CA GLU A 248 7.76 -8.25 -25.45
C GLU A 248 7.31 -7.72 -24.08
N ALA A 249 8.23 -7.60 -23.13
CA ALA A 249 7.96 -7.07 -21.79
C ALA A 249 9.19 -6.39 -21.17
N ILE A 250 8.95 -5.66 -20.08
CA ILE A 250 9.94 -5.01 -19.24
C ILE A 250 9.54 -5.10 -17.77
N GLU A 251 10.54 -5.18 -16.91
CA GLU A 251 10.40 -4.99 -15.47
C GLU A 251 11.44 -3.99 -14.98
N MET A 252 11.06 -3.17 -14.01
CA MET A 252 11.90 -2.17 -13.36
C MET A 252 11.63 -2.18 -11.87
N LYS A 253 12.68 -2.08 -11.07
CA LYS A 253 12.58 -2.07 -9.61
C LYS A 253 13.60 -1.14 -8.98
N GLU A 254 13.29 -0.65 -7.79
CA GLU A 254 14.24 0.15 -7.02
C GLU A 254 15.51 -0.64 -6.68
N LEU A 255 16.61 0.06 -6.39
CA LEU A 255 17.88 -0.54 -5.97
C LEU A 255 17.81 -1.10 -4.56
#